data_AF-A0A643BVK1-F1
#
_entry.id   AF-A0A643BVK1-F1
#
_cell.length_a   1.000
_cell.length_b   1.000
_cell.length_c   1.000
_cell.angle_alpha   90.00
_cell.angle_beta   90.00
_cell.angle_gamma   90.00
#
_symmetry.space_group_name_H-M   'P 1'
#
loop_
_entity.id
_entity.type
_entity.pdbx_description
1 polymer ?
#
loop_
_entity_poly.entity_id
_entity_poly.type
_entity_poly.pdbx_seq_one_letter_code
_entity_poly.pdbx_strand_id
1 'polypeptide(L)'
;MEESSLSRAPSRGGVNFLNVARTYIPNTKVECHYTLPPGTVPSASDWIGIFKLYQFRYVNRQGRVCGQSPPFQFREPRPMDELVTLEETDGGSDILLVVPKATVLQNQLDESQQERNDLMQLKLQLEGQVTELRSRVQELEKALATARREHVELEEQYKGLSRSHGELTEERDILSRQQGDHVARILELEDDIQTISEKVLTKEVELDRVRDTVKALTREQEKLLGQLKEVQADKEQSEAELQAAQQENCRLNLELQEARGRQEEQSAQAQRLKERMAQMKGTLGQAQQRVAELEPLKEQLRGAQELAASSQQKAALLGEELASAAGARDRTIAELHRSRLEVAGVNGRLAELSLHLKEEKSQWSKERAGLLQSVEAEKDKILKLSAEILRLEKAVQEEKTQNQVFKTELAQEKDSSLVQLSESRRELAELRSALRVLQKEKEQLQEEKQEAEDEKSVLMAAVQSGGEEANLLLPELGNAFYDMASSTIFRGAQIALHPLSPAPTPSPTTSGFAVGPLSEASTGGPTTPPWKECPICKERFPAESDKDALEDHVDGHFFFSTQDPFTFE
;
A
#
# COMPACT_ATOMS: atom_id res chain seq x y z
N MET A 1 -92.08 -21.05 9.45
CA MET A 1 -93.45 -21.03 10.00
C MET A 1 -93.67 -19.69 10.63
N GLU A 2 -94.54 -18.91 10.00
CA GLU A 2 -95.07 -17.66 10.53
C GLU A 2 -95.83 -17.94 11.83
N GLU A 3 -95.61 -17.13 12.86
CA GLU A 3 -96.66 -16.86 13.84
C GLU A 3 -96.84 -15.36 14.01
N SER A 4 -97.85 -14.89 13.29
CA SER A 4 -98.55 -13.63 13.43
C SER A 4 -99.06 -13.45 14.86
N SER A 5 -98.52 -12.49 15.59
CA SER A 5 -99.10 -12.00 16.85
C SER A 5 -99.35 -10.49 16.75
N LEU A 6 -100.47 -10.18 16.10
CA LEU A 6 -101.33 -8.99 16.26
C LEU A 6 -100.76 -7.89 17.18
N SER A 7 -100.09 -6.93 16.55
CA SER A 7 -99.75 -5.62 17.10
C SER A 7 -101.04 -4.85 17.42
N ARG A 8 -101.52 -4.94 18.67
CA ARG A 8 -102.48 -3.96 19.18
C ARG A 8 -101.71 -2.67 19.41
N ALA A 9 -101.90 -1.70 18.51
CA ALA A 9 -101.26 -0.39 18.57
C ALA A 9 -101.29 0.19 19.99
N PRO A 10 -100.15 0.63 20.55
CA PRO A 10 -100.17 1.32 21.84
C PRO A 10 -100.93 2.63 21.66
N SER A 11 -101.91 2.87 22.52
CA SER A 11 -102.63 4.14 22.60
C SER A 11 -101.60 5.28 22.71
N ARG A 12 -101.39 6.00 21.61
CA ARG A 12 -100.47 7.14 21.51
C ARG A 12 -100.97 8.25 22.45
N GLY A 13 -100.50 8.21 23.70
CA GLY A 13 -100.84 9.19 24.73
C GLY A 13 -100.89 8.66 26.18
N GLY A 14 -100.72 7.35 26.42
CA GLY A 14 -100.78 6.76 27.76
C GLY A 14 -99.46 6.18 28.30
N VAL A 15 -99.40 5.93 29.61
CA VAL A 15 -98.29 5.25 30.32
C VAL A 15 -98.13 3.81 29.82
N ASN A 16 -96.91 3.46 29.41
CA ASN A 16 -96.61 2.13 28.86
C ASN A 16 -95.90 1.26 29.90
N PHE A 17 -96.43 0.06 30.12
CA PHE A 17 -95.84 -0.96 30.98
C PHE A 17 -94.95 -1.91 30.17
N LEU A 18 -93.74 -2.17 30.68
CA LEU A 18 -92.69 -3.00 30.11
C LEU A 18 -92.39 -4.19 31.03
N ASN A 19 -91.87 -5.26 30.45
CA ASN A 19 -91.48 -6.49 31.17
C ASN A 19 -92.62 -7.15 31.95
N VAL A 20 -93.86 -7.02 31.46
CA VAL A 20 -95.01 -7.75 32.02
C VAL A 20 -95.14 -9.09 31.31
N ALA A 21 -94.71 -10.17 31.96
CA ALA A 21 -94.86 -11.53 31.44
C ALA A 21 -96.33 -11.93 31.42
N ARG A 22 -96.73 -12.81 30.48
CA ARG A 22 -98.10 -13.35 30.43
C ARG A 22 -98.41 -14.24 31.64
N THR A 23 -97.39 -14.85 32.21
CA THR A 23 -97.50 -15.80 33.31
C THR A 23 -96.35 -15.58 34.30
N TYR A 24 -96.64 -15.59 35.59
CA TYR A 24 -95.66 -15.55 36.68
C TYR A 24 -95.79 -16.81 37.55
N ILE A 25 -94.74 -17.17 38.26
CA ILE A 25 -94.79 -18.29 39.22
C ILE A 25 -95.44 -17.78 40.52
N PRO A 26 -96.41 -18.48 41.12
CA PRO A 26 -97.00 -18.08 42.40
C PRO A 26 -95.93 -17.81 43.47
N ASN A 27 -96.18 -16.83 44.34
CA ASN A 27 -95.26 -16.42 45.42
C ASN A 27 -93.90 -15.85 44.97
N THR A 28 -93.71 -15.56 43.68
CA THR A 28 -92.53 -14.81 43.20
C THR A 28 -92.82 -13.32 43.12
N LYS A 29 -91.77 -12.49 43.31
CA LYS A 29 -91.88 -11.04 43.18
C LYS A 29 -92.17 -10.69 41.71
N VAL A 30 -93.29 -10.03 41.46
CA VAL A 30 -93.60 -9.49 40.13
C VAL A 30 -92.94 -8.12 40.00
N GLU A 31 -92.04 -7.99 39.03
CA GLU A 31 -91.43 -6.73 38.67
C GLU A 31 -92.12 -6.15 37.44
N CYS A 32 -92.40 -4.85 37.48
CA CYS A 32 -93.02 -4.14 36.37
C CYS A 32 -92.35 -2.78 36.21
N HIS A 33 -91.90 -2.50 35.00
CA HIS A 33 -91.32 -1.23 34.63
C HIS A 33 -92.36 -0.43 33.85
N TYR A 34 -92.38 0.89 34.02
CA TYR A 34 -93.28 1.74 33.24
C TYR A 34 -92.55 2.97 32.74
N THR A 35 -93.00 3.49 31.61
CA THR A 35 -92.50 4.72 31.01
C THR A 35 -93.63 5.73 30.93
N LEU A 36 -93.38 6.94 31.44
CA LEU A 36 -94.31 8.04 31.35
C LEU A 36 -94.13 8.76 29.99
N PRO A 37 -95.21 9.15 29.31
CA PRO A 37 -95.12 9.92 28.08
C PRO A 37 -94.35 11.24 28.28
N PRO A 38 -93.54 11.68 27.30
CA PRO A 38 -92.86 12.98 27.35
C PRO A 38 -93.86 14.11 27.61
N GLY A 39 -93.62 14.94 28.63
CA GLY A 39 -94.51 16.03 29.06
C GLY A 39 -95.45 15.69 30.24
N THR A 40 -95.44 14.45 30.73
CA THR A 40 -96.17 14.06 31.94
C THR A 40 -95.39 14.49 33.19
N VAL A 41 -96.00 15.30 34.07
CA VAL A 41 -95.43 15.66 35.38
C VAL A 41 -96.04 14.75 36.45
N PRO A 42 -95.31 13.76 36.99
CA PRO A 42 -95.84 12.88 38.02
C PRO A 42 -96.18 13.67 39.28
N SER A 43 -97.37 13.41 39.83
CA SER A 43 -97.88 13.99 41.07
C SER A 43 -97.78 12.98 42.22
N ALA A 44 -97.60 13.46 43.44
CA ALA A 44 -97.64 12.60 44.64
C ALA A 44 -99.00 11.92 44.85
N SER A 45 -100.06 12.36 44.15
CA SER A 45 -101.39 11.74 44.16
C SER A 45 -101.58 10.71 43.04
N ASP A 46 -100.58 10.52 42.16
CA ASP A 46 -100.60 9.47 41.16
C ASP A 46 -100.15 8.15 41.80
N TRP A 47 -100.75 7.03 41.38
CA TRP A 47 -100.39 5.72 41.90
C TRP A 47 -100.53 4.63 40.84
N ILE A 48 -99.76 3.56 41.04
CA ILE A 48 -99.85 2.35 40.23
C ILE A 48 -100.36 1.24 41.13
N GLY A 49 -101.36 0.51 40.65
CA GLY A 49 -101.90 -0.63 41.36
C GLY A 49 -102.24 -1.78 40.42
N ILE A 50 -102.42 -2.95 41.02
CA ILE A 50 -102.90 -4.15 40.33
C ILE A 50 -104.42 -4.21 40.51
N PHE A 51 -105.13 -4.23 39.40
CA PHE A 51 -106.60 -4.27 39.39
C PHE A 51 -107.14 -5.68 39.11
N LYS A 52 -108.45 -5.85 39.33
CA LYS A 52 -109.18 -7.10 39.01
C LYS A 52 -108.80 -7.57 37.60
N LEU A 53 -108.35 -8.82 37.48
CA LEU A 53 -107.72 -9.47 36.31
C LEU A 53 -106.18 -9.34 36.18
N TYR A 54 -105.45 -9.08 37.28
CA TYR A 54 -103.98 -9.06 37.31
C TYR A 54 -103.39 -8.21 36.17
N GLN A 55 -103.70 -6.92 36.23
CA GLN A 55 -103.20 -5.90 35.29
C GLN A 55 -102.66 -4.72 36.08
N PHE A 56 -101.47 -4.24 35.72
CA PHE A 56 -100.96 -2.98 36.23
C PHE A 56 -101.70 -1.82 35.58
N ARG A 57 -102.14 -0.84 36.38
CA ARG A 57 -102.74 0.39 35.88
C ARG A 57 -102.14 1.60 36.56
N TYR A 58 -101.89 2.63 35.75
CA TYR A 58 -101.45 3.94 36.23
C TYR A 58 -102.66 4.87 36.31
N VAL A 59 -102.91 5.43 37.50
CA VAL A 59 -104.03 6.34 37.78
C VAL A 59 -103.46 7.71 38.16
N ASN A 60 -103.92 8.75 37.47
CA ASN A 60 -103.48 10.12 37.75
C ASN A 60 -104.24 10.76 38.92
N ARG A 61 -103.80 11.94 39.38
CA ARG A 61 -104.42 12.74 40.45
C ARG A 61 -105.89 13.08 40.24
N GLN A 62 -106.39 13.04 39.00
CA GLN A 62 -107.81 13.25 38.68
C GLN A 62 -108.63 11.93 38.68
N GLY A 63 -108.02 10.81 39.06
CA GLY A 63 -108.64 9.49 39.09
C GLY A 63 -108.79 8.82 37.72
N ARG A 64 -108.15 9.34 36.67
CA ARG A 64 -108.22 8.75 35.32
C ARG A 64 -107.11 7.74 35.11
N VAL A 65 -107.47 6.60 34.53
CA VAL A 65 -106.51 5.57 34.10
C VAL A 65 -105.78 6.07 32.86
N CYS A 66 -104.48 6.33 32.99
CA CYS A 66 -103.66 6.85 31.90
C CYS A 66 -102.76 5.78 31.28
N GLY A 67 -102.78 4.54 31.77
CA GLY A 67 -102.08 3.42 31.16
C GLY A 67 -102.48 2.09 31.81
N GLN A 68 -102.38 0.99 31.04
CA GLN A 68 -102.70 -0.35 31.51
C GLN A 68 -101.79 -1.41 30.85
N SER A 69 -101.31 -2.39 31.62
CA SER A 69 -100.55 -3.53 31.09
C SER A 69 -101.48 -4.59 30.47
N PRO A 70 -100.95 -5.51 29.65
CA PRO A 70 -101.64 -6.77 29.37
C PRO A 70 -101.97 -7.53 30.67
N PRO A 71 -103.06 -8.32 30.72
CA PRO A 71 -103.32 -9.22 31.83
C PRO A 71 -102.24 -10.27 31.94
N PHE A 72 -101.86 -10.59 33.18
CA PHE A 72 -101.00 -11.72 33.50
C PHE A 72 -101.73 -12.70 34.42
N GLN A 73 -101.17 -13.90 34.59
CA GLN A 73 -101.71 -14.90 35.49
C GLN A 73 -100.59 -15.57 36.27
N PHE A 74 -100.91 -16.21 37.39
CA PHE A 74 -99.94 -17.03 38.11
C PHE A 74 -100.14 -18.51 37.75
N ARG A 75 -99.07 -19.19 37.33
CA ARG A 75 -99.10 -20.62 36.97
C ARG A 75 -97.82 -21.30 37.45
N GLU A 76 -97.95 -22.48 38.03
CA GLU A 76 -96.81 -23.34 38.36
C GLU A 76 -96.20 -23.96 37.08
N PRO A 77 -94.86 -24.04 36.98
CA PRO A 77 -94.19 -24.72 35.86
C PRO A 77 -94.63 -26.19 35.78
N ARG A 78 -94.94 -26.69 34.56
CA ARG A 78 -95.33 -28.10 34.38
C ARG A 78 -94.07 -28.97 34.19
N PRO A 79 -93.93 -30.11 34.90
CA PRO A 79 -92.71 -30.92 34.89
C PRO A 79 -92.30 -31.57 33.56
N MET A 80 -93.19 -31.63 32.56
CA MET A 80 -92.97 -32.41 31.33
C MET A 80 -92.34 -31.62 30.17
N ASP A 81 -92.06 -30.32 30.33
CA ASP A 81 -91.47 -29.47 29.26
C ASP A 81 -89.92 -29.49 29.26
N GLU A 82 -89.28 -30.38 30.02
CA GLU A 82 -87.82 -30.44 30.26
C GLU A 82 -87.11 -31.69 29.74
N LEU A 83 -87.75 -32.53 28.92
CA LEU A 83 -87.14 -33.73 28.33
C LEU A 83 -86.77 -33.50 26.86
N VAL A 84 -85.55 -33.87 26.47
CA VAL A 84 -85.06 -33.79 25.07
C VAL A 84 -84.69 -35.19 24.61
N THR A 85 -85.15 -35.58 23.43
CA THR A 85 -84.78 -36.84 22.76
C THR A 85 -83.50 -36.61 21.96
N LEU A 86 -82.42 -37.32 22.29
CA LEU A 86 -81.22 -37.40 21.47
C LEU A 86 -81.26 -38.69 20.65
N GLU A 87 -80.90 -38.61 19.36
CA GLU A 87 -80.75 -39.78 18.49
C GLU A 87 -79.30 -40.29 18.61
N GLU A 88 -79.10 -41.54 19.02
CA GLU A 88 -77.79 -42.20 18.97
C GLU A 88 -77.54 -42.72 17.55
N THR A 89 -76.52 -42.20 16.86
CA THR A 89 -76.28 -42.52 15.44
C THR A 89 -75.54 -43.82 15.19
N ASP A 90 -75.03 -44.50 16.21
CA ASP A 90 -73.93 -45.46 16.02
C ASP A 90 -74.29 -46.91 16.42
N GLY A 91 -75.57 -47.29 16.36
CA GLY A 91 -75.99 -48.61 16.84
C GLY A 91 -77.30 -49.19 16.32
N GLY A 92 -77.65 -49.02 15.04
CA GLY A 92 -78.64 -49.84 14.30
C GLY A 92 -80.03 -50.09 14.92
N SER A 93 -80.35 -49.40 15.99
CA SER A 93 -81.57 -49.53 16.77
C SER A 93 -82.05 -48.11 17.06
N ASP A 94 -83.23 -47.77 16.54
CA ASP A 94 -83.93 -46.50 16.76
C ASP A 94 -84.39 -46.42 18.23
N ILE A 95 -83.44 -46.34 19.16
CA ILE A 95 -83.70 -46.14 20.59
C ILE A 95 -83.49 -44.65 20.85
N LEU A 96 -84.60 -43.92 20.98
CA LEU A 96 -84.59 -42.51 21.34
C LEU A 96 -84.23 -42.38 22.82
N LEU A 97 -83.03 -41.89 23.12
CA LEU A 97 -82.58 -41.65 24.49
C LEU A 97 -83.23 -40.35 24.99
N VAL A 98 -84.19 -40.48 25.91
CA VAL A 98 -84.85 -39.34 26.56
C VAL A 98 -83.98 -38.89 27.75
N VAL A 99 -83.22 -37.83 27.55
CA VAL A 99 -82.35 -37.25 28.57
C VAL A 99 -82.96 -35.94 29.08
N PRO A 100 -82.85 -35.62 30.38
CA PRO A 100 -83.19 -34.29 30.86
C PRO A 100 -82.45 -33.21 30.06
N LYS A 101 -83.18 -32.21 29.58
CA LYS A 101 -82.66 -31.07 28.81
C LYS A 101 -81.49 -30.37 29.50
N ALA A 102 -81.50 -30.36 30.84
CA ALA A 102 -80.41 -29.81 31.64
C ALA A 102 -79.07 -30.51 31.37
N THR A 103 -79.06 -31.83 31.20
CA THR A 103 -77.84 -32.61 30.92
C THR A 103 -77.30 -32.31 29.52
N VAL A 104 -78.19 -32.21 28.52
CA VAL A 104 -77.77 -31.86 27.13
C VAL A 104 -77.16 -30.47 27.06
N LEU A 105 -77.81 -29.50 27.71
CA LEU A 105 -77.30 -28.13 27.78
C LEU A 105 -76.01 -28.03 28.59
N GLN A 106 -75.86 -28.84 29.63
CA GLN A 106 -74.63 -28.92 30.41
C GLN A 106 -73.47 -29.43 29.55
N ASN A 107 -73.67 -30.52 28.81
CA ASN A 107 -72.65 -31.05 27.90
C ASN A 107 -72.27 -30.04 26.81
N GLN A 108 -73.25 -29.38 26.17
CA GLN A 108 -72.97 -28.33 25.18
C GLN A 108 -72.23 -27.13 25.77
N LEU A 109 -72.55 -26.76 27.01
CA LEU A 109 -71.85 -25.70 27.72
C LEU A 109 -70.40 -26.11 28.01
N ASP A 110 -70.17 -27.34 28.45
CA ASP A 110 -68.84 -27.88 28.75
C ASP A 110 -67.99 -28.01 27.49
N GLU A 111 -68.57 -28.48 26.37
CA GLU A 111 -67.94 -28.52 25.04
C GLU A 111 -67.56 -27.11 24.57
N SER A 112 -68.49 -26.15 24.60
CA SER A 112 -68.21 -24.76 24.20
C SER A 112 -67.16 -24.10 25.11
N GLN A 113 -67.14 -24.42 26.40
CA GLN A 113 -66.11 -23.95 27.32
C GLN A 113 -64.74 -24.55 26.99
N GLN A 114 -64.69 -25.84 26.65
CA GLN A 114 -63.45 -26.51 26.26
C GLN A 114 -62.91 -25.94 24.95
N GLU A 115 -63.75 -25.79 23.92
CA GLU A 115 -63.37 -25.15 22.65
C GLU A 115 -62.82 -23.74 22.86
N ARG A 116 -63.47 -22.94 23.73
CA ARG A 116 -63.00 -21.60 24.08
C ARG A 116 -61.62 -21.65 24.75
N ASN A 117 -61.37 -22.62 25.62
CA ASN A 117 -60.07 -22.77 26.28
C ASN A 117 -58.98 -23.16 25.26
N ASP A 118 -59.28 -24.07 24.34
CA ASP A 118 -58.34 -24.49 23.29
C ASP A 118 -58.03 -23.33 22.33
N LEU A 119 -59.05 -22.57 21.92
CA LEU A 119 -58.88 -21.35 21.12
C LEU A 119 -58.07 -20.27 21.86
N MET A 120 -58.25 -20.13 23.17
CA MET A 120 -57.48 -19.20 23.98
C MET A 120 -56.00 -19.60 24.04
N GLN A 121 -55.70 -20.89 24.19
CA GLN A 121 -54.32 -21.38 24.14
C GLN A 121 -53.68 -21.12 22.77
N LEU A 122 -54.40 -21.41 21.68
CA LEU A 122 -53.90 -21.15 20.33
C LEU A 122 -53.68 -19.64 20.09
N LYS A 123 -54.58 -18.79 20.56
CA LYS A 123 -54.44 -17.33 20.50
C LYS A 123 -53.15 -16.87 21.19
N LEU A 124 -52.89 -17.35 22.41
CA LEU A 124 -51.68 -16.98 23.16
C LEU A 124 -50.40 -17.46 22.45
N GLN A 125 -50.42 -18.66 21.86
CA GLN A 125 -49.30 -19.17 21.06
C GLN A 125 -49.03 -18.30 19.83
N LEU A 126 -50.08 -17.95 19.07
CA LEU A 126 -49.97 -17.07 17.90
C LEU A 126 -49.51 -15.66 18.28
N GLU A 127 -49.99 -15.10 19.40
CA GLU A 127 -49.52 -13.82 19.93
C GLU A 127 -48.02 -13.88 20.26
N GLY A 128 -47.56 -14.97 20.87
CA GLY A 128 -46.13 -15.24 21.09
C GLY A 128 -45.32 -15.24 19.79
N GLN A 129 -45.76 -16.01 18.79
CA GLN A 129 -45.10 -16.06 17.48
C GLN A 129 -45.07 -14.69 16.78
N VAL A 130 -46.16 -13.91 16.86
CA VAL A 130 -46.20 -12.55 16.31
C VAL A 130 -45.20 -11.64 17.01
N THR A 131 -45.05 -11.74 18.34
CA THR A 131 -44.07 -10.95 19.07
C THR A 131 -42.62 -11.32 18.70
N GLU A 132 -42.34 -12.61 18.54
CA GLU A 132 -41.03 -13.10 18.12
C GLU A 132 -40.69 -12.68 16.69
N LEU A 133 -41.63 -12.82 15.75
CA LEU A 133 -41.44 -12.36 14.37
C LEU A 133 -41.20 -10.85 14.32
N ARG A 134 -41.91 -10.07 15.15
CA ARG A 134 -41.70 -8.62 15.24
C ARG A 134 -40.31 -8.27 15.77
N SER A 135 -39.82 -8.95 16.80
CA SER A 135 -38.44 -8.72 17.29
C SER A 135 -37.42 -9.08 16.22
N ARG A 136 -37.64 -10.19 15.50
CA ARG A 136 -36.75 -10.62 14.43
C ARG A 136 -36.70 -9.64 13.26
N VAL A 137 -37.84 -9.08 12.87
CA VAL A 137 -37.89 -8.02 11.84
C VAL A 137 -37.11 -6.80 12.29
N GLN A 138 -37.26 -6.34 13.54
CA GLN A 138 -36.52 -5.19 14.06
C GLN A 138 -35.01 -5.43 14.10
N GLU A 139 -34.56 -6.65 14.44
CA GLU A 139 -33.14 -7.02 14.39
C GLU A 139 -32.60 -6.96 12.96
N LEU A 140 -33.34 -7.51 12.00
CA LEU A 140 -32.95 -7.49 10.59
C LEU A 140 -32.94 -6.08 10.01
N GLU A 141 -33.88 -5.22 10.41
CA GLU A 141 -33.89 -3.80 10.01
C GLU A 141 -32.66 -3.06 10.54
N LYS A 142 -32.28 -3.30 11.80
CA LYS A 142 -31.06 -2.73 12.39
C LYS A 142 -29.81 -3.22 11.66
N ALA A 143 -29.72 -4.52 11.39
CA ALA A 143 -28.60 -5.11 10.65
C ALA A 143 -28.52 -4.59 9.20
N LEU A 144 -29.67 -4.39 8.54
CA LEU A 144 -29.71 -3.78 7.22
C LEU A 144 -29.24 -2.33 7.25
N ALA A 145 -29.63 -1.58 8.28
CA ALA A 145 -29.21 -0.19 8.45
C ALA A 145 -27.70 -0.07 8.73
N THR A 146 -27.11 -0.97 9.51
CA THR A 146 -25.64 -1.02 9.72
C THR A 146 -24.92 -1.37 8.43
N ALA A 147 -25.35 -2.42 7.73
CA ALA A 147 -24.73 -2.86 6.48
C ALA A 147 -24.79 -1.77 5.39
N ARG A 148 -25.89 -1.01 5.32
CA ARG A 148 -26.00 0.14 4.39
C ARG A 148 -25.02 1.26 4.74
N ARG A 149 -24.82 1.56 6.01
CA ARG A 149 -23.84 2.57 6.43
C ARG A 149 -22.42 2.14 6.09
N GLU A 150 -22.07 0.90 6.40
CA GLU A 150 -20.77 0.31 6.05
C GLU A 150 -20.51 0.34 4.53
N HIS A 151 -21.53 0.03 3.72
CA HIS A 151 -21.40 0.12 2.26
C HIS A 151 -21.09 1.55 1.79
N VAL A 152 -21.79 2.56 2.32
CA VAL A 152 -21.53 3.97 1.97
C VAL A 152 -20.13 4.39 2.39
N GLU A 153 -19.69 3.99 3.59
CA GLU A 153 -18.33 4.26 4.08
C GLU A 153 -17.25 3.62 3.19
N LEU A 154 -17.45 2.35 2.80
CA LEU A 154 -16.54 1.64 1.88
C LEU A 154 -16.52 2.27 0.49
N GLU A 155 -17.67 2.72 -0.02
CA GLU A 155 -17.75 3.38 -1.32
C GLU A 155 -17.00 4.73 -1.32
N GLU A 156 -17.10 5.49 -0.23
CA GLU A 156 -16.36 6.75 -0.05
C GLU A 156 -14.84 6.49 0.05
N GLN A 157 -14.43 5.44 0.78
CA GLN A 157 -13.04 5.01 0.85
C GLN A 157 -12.51 4.59 -0.53
N TYR A 158 -13.27 3.82 -1.30
CA TYR A 158 -12.90 3.43 -2.66
C TYR A 158 -12.74 4.65 -3.58
N LYS A 159 -13.65 5.63 -3.51
CA LYS A 159 -13.53 6.90 -4.24
C LYS A 159 -12.29 7.70 -3.80
N GLY A 160 -11.96 7.69 -2.51
CA GLY A 160 -10.74 8.27 -1.97
C GLY A 160 -9.48 7.61 -2.57
N LEU A 161 -9.40 6.28 -2.50
CA LEU A 161 -8.30 5.51 -3.07
C LEU A 161 -8.15 5.71 -4.57
N SER A 162 -9.27 5.74 -5.31
CA SER A 162 -9.26 6.00 -6.76
C SER A 162 -8.71 7.38 -7.11
N ARG A 163 -9.01 8.42 -6.29
CA ARG A 163 -8.44 9.76 -6.48
C ARG A 163 -6.94 9.77 -6.24
N SER A 164 -6.48 9.19 -5.13
CA SER A 164 -5.03 9.08 -4.85
C SER A 164 -4.29 8.25 -5.91
N HIS A 165 -4.93 7.21 -6.44
CA HIS A 165 -4.34 6.43 -7.54
C HIS A 165 -4.22 7.25 -8.81
N GLY A 166 -5.21 8.09 -9.13
CA GLY A 166 -5.14 9.05 -10.23
C GLY A 166 -4.00 10.04 -10.06
N GLU A 167 -3.88 10.66 -8.89
CA GLU A 167 -2.80 11.61 -8.56
C GLU A 167 -1.41 10.96 -8.71
N LEU A 168 -1.21 9.77 -8.15
CA LEU A 168 0.06 9.03 -8.28
C LEU A 168 0.37 8.63 -9.74
N THR A 169 -0.66 8.33 -10.53
CA THR A 169 -0.52 8.01 -11.95
C THR A 169 -0.06 9.24 -12.73
N GLU A 170 -0.61 10.42 -12.44
CA GLU A 170 -0.19 11.68 -13.04
C GLU A 170 1.24 12.05 -12.65
N GLU A 171 1.62 11.90 -11.38
CA GLU A 171 2.99 12.10 -10.90
C GLU A 171 3.99 11.17 -11.61
N ARG A 172 3.66 9.88 -11.72
CA ARG A 172 4.46 8.91 -12.48
C ARG A 172 4.63 9.36 -13.93
N ASP A 173 3.58 9.85 -14.58
CA ASP A 173 3.67 10.28 -15.97
C ASP A 173 4.51 11.55 -16.13
N ILE A 174 4.45 12.47 -15.16
CA ILE A 174 5.32 13.66 -15.12
C ILE A 174 6.78 13.23 -14.96
N LEU A 175 7.09 12.35 -14.00
CA LEU A 175 8.44 11.84 -13.78
C LEU A 175 8.97 11.06 -14.99
N SER A 176 8.11 10.28 -15.65
CA SER A 176 8.48 9.54 -16.86
C SER A 176 8.82 10.48 -18.02
N ARG A 177 8.09 11.58 -18.20
CA ARG A 177 8.43 12.62 -19.19
C ARG A 177 9.77 13.28 -18.85
N GLN A 178 9.98 13.67 -17.60
CA GLN A 178 11.24 14.26 -17.14
C GLN A 178 12.43 13.31 -17.35
N GLN A 179 12.25 12.02 -17.06
CA GLN A 179 13.26 11.01 -17.34
C GLN A 179 13.57 10.93 -18.84
N GLY A 180 12.56 10.99 -19.70
CA GLY A 180 12.73 11.08 -21.15
C GLY A 180 13.55 12.30 -21.58
N ASP A 181 13.25 13.48 -21.02
CA ASP A 181 13.97 14.73 -21.30
C ASP A 181 15.44 14.66 -20.84
N HIS A 182 15.69 14.08 -19.67
CA HIS A 182 17.06 13.85 -19.18
C HIS A 182 17.85 12.89 -20.05
N VAL A 183 17.22 11.78 -20.51
CA VAL A 183 17.85 10.84 -21.44
C VAL A 183 18.17 11.51 -22.77
N ALA A 184 17.25 12.30 -23.33
CA ALA A 184 17.50 13.06 -24.55
C ALA A 184 18.69 14.03 -24.38
N ARG A 185 18.76 14.73 -23.25
CA ARG A 185 19.87 15.64 -22.94
C ARG A 185 21.21 14.91 -22.80
N ILE A 186 21.23 13.72 -22.22
CA ILE A 186 22.44 12.90 -22.12
C ILE A 186 22.92 12.53 -23.53
N LEU A 187 22.02 12.06 -24.40
CA LEU A 187 22.37 11.69 -25.78
C LEU A 187 22.93 12.90 -26.57
N GLU A 188 22.36 14.10 -26.40
CA GLU A 188 22.91 15.33 -27.00
C GLU A 188 24.34 15.62 -26.52
N LEU A 189 24.59 15.51 -25.22
CA LEU A 189 25.92 15.74 -24.65
C LEU A 189 26.93 14.68 -25.08
N GLU A 190 26.50 13.43 -25.24
CA GLU A 190 27.35 12.35 -25.76
C GLU A 190 27.76 12.63 -27.22
N ASP A 191 26.85 13.11 -28.06
CA ASP A 191 27.14 13.52 -29.44
C ASP A 191 28.08 14.73 -29.51
N ASP A 192 27.88 15.73 -28.64
CA ASP A 192 28.77 16.88 -28.50
C ASP A 192 30.19 16.45 -28.08
N ILE A 193 30.30 15.56 -27.10
CA ILE A 193 31.58 15.01 -26.63
C ILE A 193 32.27 14.25 -27.76
N GLN A 194 31.55 13.43 -28.52
CA GLN A 194 32.10 12.69 -29.65
C GLN A 194 32.63 13.66 -30.71
N THR A 195 31.84 14.66 -31.08
CA THR A 195 32.23 15.71 -32.04
C THR A 195 33.46 16.49 -31.58
N ILE A 196 33.55 16.84 -30.29
CA ILE A 196 34.72 17.53 -29.74
C ILE A 196 35.94 16.61 -29.74
N SER A 197 35.77 15.34 -29.38
CA SER A 197 36.85 14.34 -29.36
C SER A 197 37.47 14.14 -30.75
N GLU A 198 36.63 14.05 -31.78
CA GLU A 198 37.09 13.99 -33.17
C GLU A 198 37.87 15.25 -33.57
N LYS A 199 37.37 16.44 -33.21
CA LYS A 199 38.08 17.71 -33.45
C LYS A 199 39.42 17.77 -32.73
N VAL A 200 39.49 17.35 -31.47
CA VAL A 200 40.75 17.30 -30.70
C VAL A 200 41.74 16.38 -31.40
N LEU A 201 41.32 15.17 -31.79
CA LEU A 201 42.18 14.23 -32.51
C LEU A 201 42.72 14.82 -33.81
N THR A 202 41.87 15.51 -34.61
CA THR A 202 42.35 16.17 -35.84
C THR A 202 43.40 17.25 -35.54
N LYS A 203 43.23 18.01 -34.46
CA LYS A 203 44.17 19.06 -34.04
C LYS A 203 45.46 18.48 -33.49
N GLU A 204 45.42 17.36 -32.78
CA GLU A 204 46.61 16.64 -32.33
C GLU A 204 47.46 16.17 -33.51
N VAL A 205 46.82 15.57 -34.52
CA VAL A 205 47.52 15.16 -35.75
C VAL A 205 48.11 16.37 -36.50
N GLU A 206 47.40 17.50 -36.57
CA GLU A 206 47.96 18.75 -37.13
C GLU A 206 49.16 19.27 -36.32
N LEU A 207 49.09 19.23 -34.99
CA LEU A 207 50.19 19.63 -34.12
C LEU A 207 51.42 18.76 -34.32
N ASP A 208 51.26 17.45 -34.49
CA ASP A 208 52.38 16.55 -34.77
C ASP A 208 53.03 16.85 -36.13
N ARG A 209 52.24 17.13 -37.17
CA ARG A 209 52.77 17.60 -38.46
C ARG A 209 53.59 18.87 -38.29
N VAL A 210 53.07 19.85 -37.54
CA VAL A 210 53.80 21.10 -37.27
C VAL A 210 55.08 20.82 -36.49
N ARG A 211 55.06 19.98 -35.45
CA ARG A 211 56.27 19.58 -34.73
C ARG A 211 57.31 18.96 -35.66
N ASP A 212 56.89 18.11 -36.59
CA ASP A 212 57.82 17.49 -37.54
C ASP A 212 58.42 18.51 -38.52
N THR A 213 57.63 19.49 -38.98
CA THR A 213 58.17 20.61 -39.78
C THR A 213 59.17 21.45 -38.98
N VAL A 214 58.90 21.73 -37.70
CA VAL A 214 59.83 22.44 -36.82
C VAL A 214 61.12 21.65 -36.68
N LYS A 215 61.06 20.35 -36.37
CA LYS A 215 62.26 19.49 -36.29
C LYS A 215 63.05 19.48 -37.60
N ALA A 216 62.38 19.49 -38.76
CA ALA A 216 63.05 19.54 -40.06
C ALA A 216 63.79 20.87 -40.26
N LEU A 217 63.12 22.00 -39.99
CA LEU A 217 63.71 23.33 -40.08
C LEU A 217 64.85 23.53 -39.10
N THR A 218 64.77 22.99 -37.88
CA THR A 218 65.87 23.04 -36.91
C THR A 218 67.11 22.32 -37.43
N ARG A 219 66.95 21.13 -38.02
CA ARG A 219 68.08 20.40 -38.64
C ARG A 219 68.68 21.16 -39.82
N GLU A 220 67.85 21.83 -40.62
CA GLU A 220 68.32 22.68 -41.71
C GLU A 220 69.08 23.90 -41.20
N GLN A 221 68.59 24.55 -40.13
CA GLN A 221 69.29 25.63 -39.46
C GLN A 221 70.65 25.19 -38.91
N GLU A 222 70.73 24.03 -38.26
CA GLU A 222 71.99 23.45 -37.77
C GLU A 222 72.97 23.16 -38.92
N LYS A 223 72.48 22.62 -40.03
CA LYS A 223 73.28 22.38 -41.24
C LYS A 223 73.84 23.68 -41.81
N LEU A 224 73.01 24.72 -41.97
CA LEU A 224 73.44 26.03 -42.47
C LEU A 224 74.45 26.69 -41.52
N LEU A 225 74.25 26.57 -40.20
CA LEU A 225 75.21 27.03 -39.20
C LEU A 225 76.54 26.28 -39.27
N GLY A 226 76.51 24.97 -39.52
CA GLY A 226 77.70 24.16 -39.77
C GLY A 226 78.47 24.66 -41.00
N GLN A 227 77.76 24.82 -42.13
CA GLN A 227 78.33 25.36 -43.37
C GLN A 227 78.94 26.75 -43.18
N LEU A 228 78.27 27.63 -42.42
CA LEU A 228 78.80 28.97 -42.12
C LEU A 228 80.11 28.89 -41.34
N LYS A 229 80.24 27.97 -40.37
CA LYS A 229 81.48 27.77 -39.60
C LYS A 229 82.61 27.22 -40.48
N GLU A 230 82.33 26.28 -41.38
CA GLU A 230 83.32 25.77 -42.33
C GLU A 230 83.84 26.89 -43.23
N VAL A 231 82.94 27.67 -43.85
CA VAL A 231 83.34 28.82 -44.69
C VAL A 231 84.13 29.86 -43.89
N GLN A 232 83.77 30.09 -42.64
CA GLN A 232 84.51 30.99 -41.75
C GLN A 232 85.93 30.48 -41.46
N ALA A 233 86.09 29.17 -41.21
CA ALA A 233 87.39 28.55 -41.00
C ALA A 233 88.24 28.58 -42.28
N ASP A 234 87.65 28.31 -43.45
CA ASP A 234 88.32 28.39 -44.75
C ASP A 234 88.79 29.82 -45.05
N LYS A 235 87.97 30.82 -44.70
CA LYS A 235 88.33 32.24 -44.80
C LYS A 235 89.51 32.56 -43.90
N GLU A 236 89.48 32.18 -42.63
CA GLU A 236 90.57 32.42 -41.67
C GLU A 236 91.87 31.76 -42.12
N GLN A 237 91.79 30.53 -42.65
CA GLN A 237 92.92 29.83 -43.24
C GLN A 237 93.48 30.58 -44.46
N SER A 238 92.62 31.01 -45.38
CA SER A 238 93.02 31.78 -46.56
C SER A 238 93.65 33.13 -46.19
N GLU A 239 93.14 33.81 -45.16
CA GLU A 239 93.71 35.04 -44.63
C GLU A 239 95.10 34.81 -44.02
N ALA A 240 95.29 33.72 -43.27
CA ALA A 240 96.59 33.35 -42.72
C ALA A 240 97.61 33.02 -43.82
N GLU A 241 97.21 32.28 -44.86
CA GLU A 241 98.05 32.00 -46.04
C GLU A 241 98.42 33.29 -46.79
N LEU A 242 97.46 34.21 -46.97
CA LEU A 242 97.73 35.51 -47.57
C LEU A 242 98.74 36.32 -46.75
N GLN A 243 98.61 36.33 -45.42
CA GLN A 243 99.58 37.00 -44.53
C GLN A 243 100.97 36.36 -44.62
N ALA A 244 101.06 35.03 -44.65
CA ALA A 244 102.32 34.32 -44.81
C ALA A 244 102.98 34.66 -46.16
N ALA A 245 102.21 34.67 -47.24
CA ALA A 245 102.68 35.06 -48.57
C ALA A 245 103.13 36.54 -48.60
N GLN A 246 102.42 37.45 -47.91
CA GLN A 246 102.83 38.85 -47.77
C GLN A 246 104.15 38.99 -46.99
N GLN A 247 104.33 38.23 -45.91
CA GLN A 247 105.59 38.23 -45.15
C GLN A 247 106.76 37.69 -46.00
N GLU A 248 106.53 36.62 -46.76
CA GLU A 248 107.52 36.08 -47.70
C GLU A 248 107.84 37.11 -48.80
N ASN A 249 106.83 37.81 -49.33
CA ASN A 249 107.06 38.87 -50.31
C ASN A 249 107.88 40.04 -49.73
N CYS A 250 107.64 40.43 -48.48
CA CYS A 250 108.45 41.42 -47.78
C CYS A 250 109.89 40.96 -47.62
N ARG A 251 110.10 39.69 -47.24
CA ARG A 251 111.41 39.07 -47.12
C ARG A 251 112.14 39.02 -48.46
N LEU A 252 111.49 38.55 -49.52
CA LEU A 252 112.07 38.51 -50.86
C LEU A 252 112.40 39.92 -51.39
N ASN A 253 111.58 40.93 -51.09
CA ASN A 253 111.89 42.32 -51.44
C ASN A 253 113.13 42.85 -50.69
N LEU A 254 113.30 42.50 -49.41
CA LEU A 254 114.53 42.78 -48.66
C LEU A 254 115.74 42.09 -49.29
N GLU A 255 115.64 40.79 -49.57
CA GLU A 255 116.69 40.01 -50.24
C GLU A 255 117.02 40.59 -51.63
N LEU A 256 116.01 41.05 -52.37
CA LEU A 256 116.17 41.69 -53.67
C LEU A 256 116.81 43.08 -53.56
N GLN A 257 116.46 43.89 -52.55
CA GLN A 257 117.15 45.14 -52.24
C GLN A 257 118.61 44.90 -51.86
N GLU A 258 118.90 43.90 -51.04
CA GLU A 258 120.27 43.52 -50.71
C GLU A 258 121.05 43.06 -51.95
N ALA A 259 120.43 42.24 -52.81
CA ALA A 259 121.03 41.81 -54.07
C ALA A 259 121.26 43.00 -55.02
N ARG A 260 120.34 43.96 -55.09
CA ARG A 260 120.53 45.24 -55.80
C ARG A 260 121.66 46.05 -55.20
N GLY A 261 121.75 46.15 -53.87
CA GLY A 261 122.87 46.82 -53.18
C GLY A 261 124.21 46.16 -53.49
N ARG A 262 124.28 44.82 -53.46
CA ARG A 262 125.46 44.05 -53.89
C ARG A 262 125.77 44.26 -55.37
N GLN A 263 124.77 44.32 -56.23
CA GLN A 263 124.93 44.65 -57.65
C GLN A 263 125.44 46.08 -57.83
N GLU A 264 124.92 47.05 -57.07
CA GLU A 264 125.37 48.44 -57.06
C GLU A 264 126.80 48.53 -56.56
N GLU A 265 127.18 47.83 -55.50
CA GLU A 265 128.55 47.71 -55.00
C GLU A 265 129.49 47.07 -56.02
N GLN A 266 129.07 45.97 -56.65
CA GLN A 266 129.78 45.34 -57.76
C GLN A 266 129.87 46.26 -58.97
N SER A 267 128.83 47.04 -59.26
CA SER A 267 128.81 48.04 -60.34
C SER A 267 129.74 49.20 -59.99
N ALA A 268 129.81 49.63 -58.73
CA ALA A 268 130.74 50.63 -58.23
C ALA A 268 132.16 50.07 -58.15
N GLN A 269 132.33 48.76 -57.96
CA GLN A 269 133.63 48.07 -58.07
C GLN A 269 134.05 47.94 -59.54
N ALA A 270 133.14 47.62 -60.44
CA ALA A 270 133.34 47.65 -61.88
C ALA A 270 133.57 49.08 -62.38
N GLN A 271 132.92 50.08 -61.77
CA GLN A 271 133.14 51.50 -61.99
C GLN A 271 134.50 51.91 -61.45
N ARG A 272 134.93 51.44 -60.26
CA ARG A 272 136.30 51.64 -59.72
C ARG A 272 137.37 50.96 -60.57
N LEU A 273 137.06 49.81 -61.19
CA LEU A 273 137.91 49.16 -62.17
C LEU A 273 137.91 49.93 -63.49
N LYS A 274 136.76 50.46 -63.94
CA LYS A 274 136.66 51.43 -65.04
C LYS A 274 137.38 52.74 -64.73
N GLU A 275 137.40 53.20 -63.49
CA GLU A 275 138.08 54.40 -63.00
C GLU A 275 139.56 54.13 -62.85
N ARG A 276 140.00 52.92 -62.50
CA ARG A 276 141.39 52.46 -62.64
C ARG A 276 141.82 52.37 -64.10
N MET A 277 140.94 51.89 -64.98
CA MET A 277 141.15 51.98 -66.43
C MET A 277 141.14 53.44 -66.91
N ALA A 278 140.31 54.30 -66.32
CA ALA A 278 140.25 55.74 -66.59
C ALA A 278 141.39 56.51 -65.91
N GLN A 279 142.04 55.96 -64.87
CA GLN A 279 143.24 56.47 -64.19
C GLN A 279 144.47 56.11 -65.04
N MET A 280 144.47 54.93 -65.66
CA MET A 280 145.38 54.61 -66.77
C MET A 280 145.09 55.43 -68.04
N LYS A 281 143.84 55.84 -68.28
CA LYS A 281 143.45 56.75 -69.38
C LYS A 281 143.64 58.24 -69.02
N GLY A 282 143.79 58.55 -67.73
CA GLY A 282 143.82 59.90 -67.13
C GLY A 282 145.23 60.44 -66.90
N THR A 283 146.26 59.59 -66.97
CA THR A 283 147.64 60.03 -67.28
C THR A 283 147.82 60.41 -68.76
N LEU A 284 146.75 60.32 -69.58
CA LEU A 284 146.66 60.78 -70.97
C LEU A 284 145.59 61.88 -71.17
N GLY A 285 145.03 62.41 -70.08
CA GLY A 285 143.92 63.38 -70.08
C GLY A 285 144.17 64.64 -69.25
N GLN A 286 145.43 65.09 -69.12
CA GLN A 286 145.79 66.44 -68.63
C GLN A 286 145.48 67.55 -69.66
N ALA A 287 144.41 67.38 -70.43
CA ALA A 287 143.85 68.40 -71.27
C ALA A 287 142.33 68.34 -71.15
N GLN A 288 141.73 69.50 -70.84
CA GLN A 288 140.29 69.81 -70.90
C GLN A 288 139.50 69.67 -69.57
N GLN A 289 139.80 70.59 -68.65
CA GLN A 289 138.92 71.74 -68.35
C GLN A 289 137.46 71.46 -67.89
N ARG A 290 137.27 71.69 -66.57
CA ARG A 290 136.24 72.51 -65.88
C ARG A 290 134.75 72.09 -65.86
N VAL A 291 134.29 71.82 -64.62
CA VAL A 291 133.20 72.48 -63.85
C VAL A 291 131.87 71.74 -63.58
N ALA A 292 131.56 71.72 -62.26
CA ALA A 292 130.27 71.81 -61.54
C ALA A 292 129.50 70.56 -61.09
N GLU A 293 129.02 70.71 -59.86
CA GLU A 293 128.49 69.72 -58.92
C GLU A 293 126.96 69.66 -58.93
N LEU A 294 126.49 68.60 -58.27
CA LEU A 294 125.12 68.34 -57.83
C LEU A 294 124.64 69.38 -56.82
N GLU A 295 123.33 69.66 -56.79
CA GLU A 295 122.68 70.07 -55.55
C GLU A 295 121.27 69.43 -55.42
N PRO A 296 120.87 68.95 -54.23
CA PRO A 296 119.86 67.91 -54.02
C PRO A 296 118.57 68.39 -53.34
N LEU A 297 117.58 67.49 -53.30
CA LEU A 297 116.48 67.33 -52.34
C LEU A 297 116.21 68.46 -51.33
N LYS A 298 115.21 69.28 -51.67
CA LYS A 298 114.14 69.77 -50.79
C LYS A 298 112.87 69.70 -51.66
N GLU A 299 111.69 69.21 -51.28
CA GLU A 299 110.90 69.21 -50.05
C GLU A 299 109.91 68.03 -50.28
N GLN A 300 109.85 66.92 -49.55
CA GLN A 300 109.46 66.79 -48.14
C GLN A 300 108.38 67.78 -47.66
N LEU A 301 107.40 68.09 -48.52
CA LEU A 301 106.17 68.77 -48.10
C LEU A 301 104.93 68.29 -48.90
N ARG A 302 104.76 66.97 -49.03
CA ARG A 302 103.55 66.39 -49.66
C ARG A 302 102.88 65.25 -48.87
N GLY A 303 103.56 64.65 -47.89
CA GLY A 303 103.04 63.50 -47.12
C GLY A 303 102.17 63.83 -45.90
N ALA A 304 102.10 65.09 -45.47
CA ALA A 304 101.33 65.47 -44.27
C ALA A 304 99.87 65.89 -44.56
N GLN A 305 99.45 65.92 -45.84
CA GLN A 305 98.12 66.40 -46.24
C GLN A 305 97.12 65.29 -46.64
N GLU A 306 97.54 64.02 -46.74
CA GLU A 306 96.62 62.90 -47.05
C GLU A 306 96.06 62.19 -45.80
N LEU A 307 96.60 62.45 -44.60
CA LEU A 307 96.14 61.87 -43.33
C LEU A 307 94.93 62.60 -42.69
N ALA A 308 94.53 63.76 -43.21
CA ALA A 308 93.42 64.56 -42.66
C ALA A 308 92.04 64.26 -43.31
N ALA A 309 91.99 63.75 -44.54
CA ALA A 309 90.73 63.42 -45.22
C ALA A 309 90.16 62.04 -44.84
N SER A 310 91.02 61.07 -44.47
CA SER A 310 90.62 59.71 -44.07
C SER A 310 90.01 59.66 -42.65
N SER A 311 90.42 60.55 -41.74
CA SER A 311 89.89 60.59 -40.36
C SER A 311 88.46 61.14 -40.28
N GLN A 312 88.08 62.04 -41.19
CA GLN A 312 86.77 62.68 -41.21
C GLN A 312 85.67 61.78 -41.81
N GLN A 313 86.03 60.92 -42.77
CA GLN A 313 85.13 59.88 -43.30
C GLN A 313 84.91 58.72 -42.30
N LYS A 314 85.93 58.37 -41.50
CA LYS A 314 85.79 57.41 -40.38
C LYS A 314 84.87 57.93 -39.27
N ALA A 315 84.93 59.22 -38.95
CA ALA A 315 84.05 59.80 -37.92
C ALA A 315 82.57 59.83 -38.35
N ALA A 316 82.29 60.03 -39.64
CA ALA A 316 80.92 59.99 -40.17
C ALA A 316 80.31 58.57 -40.14
N LEU A 317 81.07 57.55 -40.55
CA LEU A 317 80.62 56.16 -40.52
C LEU A 317 80.39 55.65 -39.08
N LEU A 318 81.27 56.01 -38.13
CA LEU A 318 81.06 55.71 -36.71
C LEU A 318 79.83 56.44 -36.13
N GLY A 319 79.50 57.62 -36.64
CA GLY A 319 78.28 58.35 -36.29
C GLY A 319 77.01 57.65 -36.78
N GLU A 320 77.00 57.15 -38.02
CA GLU A 320 75.89 56.36 -38.56
C GLU A 320 75.72 55.01 -37.84
N GLU A 321 76.82 54.32 -37.53
CA GLU A 321 76.80 53.07 -36.76
C GLU A 321 76.23 53.28 -35.35
N LEU A 322 76.61 54.37 -34.67
CA LEU A 322 76.06 54.72 -33.36
C LEU A 322 74.58 55.11 -33.42
N ALA A 323 74.15 55.84 -34.45
CA ALA A 323 72.74 56.18 -34.65
C ALA A 323 71.89 54.93 -34.96
N SER A 324 72.42 54.02 -35.78
CA SER A 324 71.78 52.73 -36.09
C SER A 324 71.69 51.84 -34.84
N ALA A 325 72.75 51.79 -34.03
CA ALA A 325 72.77 51.05 -32.76
C ALA A 325 71.79 51.64 -31.74
N ALA A 326 71.70 52.97 -31.62
CA ALA A 326 70.72 53.63 -30.77
C ALA A 326 69.28 53.34 -31.22
N GLY A 327 69.01 53.39 -32.52
CA GLY A 327 67.70 53.03 -33.07
C GLY A 327 67.34 51.55 -32.91
N ALA A 328 68.32 50.63 -32.93
CA ALA A 328 68.10 49.22 -32.61
C ALA A 328 67.79 49.00 -31.11
N ARG A 329 68.50 49.71 -30.22
CA ARG A 329 68.26 49.68 -28.77
C ARG A 329 66.86 50.18 -28.41
N ASP A 330 66.43 51.29 -28.99
CA ASP A 330 65.13 51.88 -28.65
C ASP A 330 63.96 51.00 -29.16
N ARG A 331 64.14 50.35 -30.32
CA ARG A 331 63.19 49.31 -30.82
C ARG A 331 63.10 48.10 -29.89
N THR A 332 64.25 47.56 -29.46
CA THR A 332 64.28 46.42 -28.52
C THR A 332 63.70 46.77 -27.15
N ILE A 333 63.91 48.00 -26.66
CA ILE A 333 63.25 48.50 -25.44
C ILE A 333 61.73 48.56 -25.62
N ALA A 334 61.25 49.09 -26.74
CA ALA A 334 59.82 49.16 -27.03
C ALA A 334 59.17 47.77 -27.18
N GLU A 335 59.85 46.82 -27.82
CA GLU A 335 59.40 45.42 -27.90
C GLU A 335 59.38 44.75 -26.53
N LEU A 336 60.41 44.94 -25.70
CA LEU A 336 60.41 44.43 -24.33
C LEU A 336 59.24 44.98 -23.51
N HIS A 337 58.93 46.28 -23.63
CA HIS A 337 57.77 46.87 -22.97
C HIS A 337 56.45 46.28 -23.47
N ARG A 338 56.32 46.03 -24.77
CA ARG A 338 55.14 45.39 -25.36
C ARG A 338 54.96 43.96 -24.85
N SER A 339 56.03 43.16 -24.86
CA SER A 339 56.00 41.79 -24.32
C SER A 339 55.67 41.76 -22.82
N ARG A 340 56.16 42.72 -22.03
CA ARG A 340 55.79 42.83 -20.60
C ARG A 340 54.30 43.11 -20.39
N LEU A 341 53.70 43.98 -21.21
CA LEU A 341 52.26 44.26 -21.16
C LEU A 341 51.43 43.06 -21.62
N GLU A 342 51.87 42.36 -22.66
CA GLU A 342 51.23 41.11 -23.12
C GLU A 342 51.26 40.03 -22.03
N VAL A 343 52.40 39.84 -21.36
CA VAL A 343 52.54 38.93 -20.21
C VAL A 343 51.61 39.34 -19.07
N ALA A 344 51.52 40.63 -18.74
CA ALA A 344 50.60 41.12 -17.72
C ALA A 344 49.13 40.84 -18.11
N GLY A 345 48.77 41.02 -19.39
CA GLY A 345 47.43 40.72 -19.91
C GLY A 345 47.09 39.24 -19.88
N VAL A 346 48.04 38.37 -20.24
CA VAL A 346 47.88 36.91 -20.13
C VAL A 346 47.75 36.48 -18.67
N ASN A 347 48.57 37.03 -17.77
CA ASN A 347 48.49 36.74 -16.34
C ASN A 347 47.16 37.20 -15.72
N GLY A 348 46.62 38.34 -16.16
CA GLY A 348 45.28 38.80 -15.78
C GLY A 348 44.20 37.80 -16.18
N ARG A 349 44.19 37.38 -17.46
CA ARG A 349 43.25 36.35 -17.95
C ARG A 349 43.40 35.01 -17.22
N LEU A 350 44.63 34.61 -16.90
CA LEU A 350 44.89 33.40 -16.15
C LEU A 350 44.31 33.48 -14.73
N ALA A 351 44.45 34.62 -14.06
CA ALA A 351 43.87 34.85 -12.73
C ALA A 351 42.34 34.83 -12.76
N GLU A 352 41.74 35.44 -13.79
CA GLU A 352 40.29 35.49 -14.00
C GLU A 352 39.69 34.09 -14.25
N LEU A 353 40.31 33.31 -15.14
CA LEU A 353 39.94 31.90 -15.38
C LEU A 353 40.15 31.03 -14.13
N SER A 354 41.22 31.28 -13.37
CA SER A 354 41.48 30.56 -12.11
C SER A 354 40.43 30.87 -11.03
N LEU A 355 39.90 32.10 -11.00
CA LEU A 355 38.80 32.47 -10.12
C LEU A 355 37.52 31.76 -10.54
N HIS A 356 37.17 31.82 -11.83
CA HIS A 356 35.99 31.15 -12.38
C HIS A 356 35.99 29.65 -12.05
N LEU A 357 37.10 28.95 -12.25
CA LEU A 357 37.21 27.53 -11.92
C LEU A 357 37.04 27.25 -10.42
N LYS A 358 37.49 28.15 -9.54
CA LYS A 358 37.25 28.04 -8.09
C LYS A 358 35.79 28.26 -7.73
N GLU A 359 35.13 29.21 -8.37
CA GLU A 359 33.71 29.51 -8.18
C GLU A 359 32.84 28.34 -8.65
N GLU A 360 33.08 27.81 -9.85
CA GLU A 360 32.40 26.62 -10.37
C GLU A 360 32.64 25.41 -9.48
N LYS A 361 33.87 25.18 -9.02
CA LYS A 361 34.17 24.10 -8.08
C LYS A 361 33.43 24.27 -6.74
N SER A 362 33.27 25.50 -6.26
CA SER A 362 32.49 25.79 -5.05
C SER A 362 30.99 25.56 -5.28
N GLN A 363 30.46 25.97 -6.43
CA GLN A 363 29.07 25.72 -6.83
C GLN A 363 28.78 24.22 -6.94
N TRP A 364 29.61 23.48 -7.67
CA TRP A 364 29.53 22.03 -7.77
C TRP A 364 29.60 21.35 -6.40
N SER A 365 30.48 21.81 -5.51
CA SER A 365 30.55 21.28 -4.15
C SER A 365 29.27 21.53 -3.35
N LYS A 366 28.60 22.68 -3.54
CA LYS A 366 27.32 23.00 -2.89
C LYS A 366 26.18 22.15 -3.45
N GLU A 367 26.10 22.03 -4.78
CA GLU A 367 25.11 21.19 -5.46
C GLU A 367 25.26 19.73 -5.06
N ARG A 368 26.49 19.21 -5.07
CA ARG A 368 26.80 17.85 -4.60
C ARG A 368 26.36 17.63 -3.16
N ALA A 369 26.63 18.58 -2.27
CA ALA A 369 26.20 18.51 -0.88
C ALA A 369 24.66 18.53 -0.75
N GLY A 370 23.98 19.37 -1.53
CA GLY A 370 22.52 19.43 -1.58
C GLY A 370 21.90 18.11 -2.09
N LEU A 371 22.45 17.54 -3.16
CA LEU A 371 22.02 16.24 -3.68
C LEU A 371 22.21 15.12 -2.66
N LEU A 372 23.37 15.07 -1.99
CA LEU A 372 23.61 14.09 -0.93
C LEU A 372 22.61 14.22 0.22
N GLN A 373 22.29 15.45 0.64
CA GLN A 373 21.29 15.69 1.68
C GLN A 373 19.87 15.26 1.24
N SER A 374 19.51 15.52 -0.01
CA SER A 374 18.24 15.06 -0.59
C SER A 374 18.16 13.54 -0.63
N VAL A 375 19.21 12.87 -1.09
CA VAL A 375 19.29 11.40 -1.13
C VAL A 375 19.15 10.81 0.28
N GLU A 376 19.80 11.40 1.27
CA GLU A 376 19.70 10.93 2.66
C GLU A 376 18.28 11.11 3.23
N ALA A 377 17.62 12.23 2.90
CA ALA A 377 16.23 12.45 3.28
C ALA A 377 15.26 11.43 2.62
N GLU A 378 15.52 11.04 1.37
CA GLU A 378 14.74 9.99 0.70
C GLU A 378 14.99 8.61 1.31
N LYS A 379 16.24 8.28 1.69
CA LYS A 379 16.53 7.05 2.44
C LYS A 379 15.75 7.00 3.76
N ASP A 380 15.70 8.10 4.50
CA ASP A 380 14.93 8.17 5.75
C ASP A 380 13.42 7.96 5.52
N LYS A 381 12.87 8.47 4.40
CA LYS A 381 11.48 8.21 4.01
C LYS A 381 11.26 6.74 3.65
N ILE A 382 12.16 6.15 2.86
CA ILE A 382 12.10 4.73 2.51
C ILE A 382 12.14 3.87 3.77
N LEU A 383 13.03 4.15 4.72
CA LEU A 383 13.11 3.41 5.98
C LEU A 383 11.80 3.48 6.79
N LYS A 384 11.16 4.66 6.84
CA LYS A 384 9.85 4.82 7.50
C LYS A 384 8.75 4.01 6.81
N LEU A 385 8.72 4.03 5.47
CA LEU A 385 7.76 3.26 4.70
C LEU A 385 8.00 1.75 4.84
N SER A 386 9.24 1.30 4.81
CA SER A 386 9.60 -0.11 5.04
C SER A 386 9.17 -0.60 6.43
N ALA A 387 9.32 0.24 7.47
CA ALA A 387 8.85 -0.08 8.81
C ALA A 387 7.32 -0.20 8.87
N GLU A 388 6.58 0.67 8.16
CA GLU A 388 5.13 0.61 8.11
C GLU A 388 4.62 -0.60 7.31
N ILE A 389 5.29 -0.96 6.21
CA ILE A 389 4.99 -2.18 5.45
C ILE A 389 5.16 -3.42 6.35
N LEU A 390 6.29 -3.54 7.06
CA LEU A 390 6.52 -4.64 8.00
C LEU A 390 5.45 -4.73 9.09
N ARG A 391 5.00 -3.57 9.60
CA ARG A 391 3.93 -3.50 10.60
C ARG A 391 2.60 -4.00 10.04
N LEU A 392 2.25 -3.57 8.82
CA LEU A 392 1.03 -4.00 8.13
C LEU A 392 1.07 -5.49 7.77
N GLU A 393 2.20 -6.00 7.30
CA GLU A 393 2.41 -7.42 7.01
C GLU A 393 2.21 -8.28 8.25
N LYS A 394 2.77 -7.85 9.39
CA LYS A 394 2.55 -8.52 10.68
C LYS A 394 1.07 -8.55 11.08
N ALA A 395 0.37 -7.41 10.97
CA ALA A 395 -1.05 -7.33 11.28
C ALA A 395 -1.91 -8.22 10.36
N VAL A 396 -1.60 -8.25 9.06
CA VAL A 396 -2.26 -9.16 8.10
C VAL A 396 -2.01 -10.62 8.45
N GLN A 397 -0.79 -10.96 8.89
CA GLN A 397 -0.46 -12.32 9.30
C GLN A 397 -1.20 -12.73 10.58
N GLU A 398 -1.31 -11.83 11.55
CA GLU A 398 -2.11 -12.03 12.77
C GLU A 398 -3.59 -12.28 12.41
N GLU A 399 -4.20 -11.44 11.59
CA GLU A 399 -5.58 -11.63 11.10
C GLU A 399 -5.77 -12.96 10.37
N LYS A 400 -4.81 -13.38 9.52
CA LYS A 400 -4.86 -14.70 8.86
C LYS A 400 -4.86 -15.84 9.88
N THR A 401 -4.00 -15.78 10.88
CA THR A 401 -3.94 -16.81 11.93
C THR A 401 -5.23 -16.83 12.75
N GLN A 402 -5.80 -15.67 13.05
CA GLN A 402 -7.04 -15.54 13.81
C GLN A 402 -8.25 -16.06 13.01
N ASN A 403 -8.30 -15.78 11.70
CA ASN A 403 -9.31 -16.34 10.81
C ASN A 403 -9.20 -17.88 10.71
N GLN A 404 -7.98 -18.42 10.71
CA GLN A 404 -7.78 -19.86 10.74
C GLN A 404 -8.28 -20.49 12.05
N VAL A 405 -8.05 -19.83 13.20
CA VAL A 405 -8.60 -20.25 14.49
C VAL A 405 -10.13 -20.24 14.45
N PHE A 406 -10.76 -19.15 14.00
CA PHE A 406 -12.22 -19.09 13.88
C PHE A 406 -12.80 -20.16 12.94
N LYS A 407 -12.11 -20.51 11.86
CA LYS A 407 -12.53 -21.63 10.99
C LYS A 407 -12.49 -22.97 11.71
N THR A 408 -11.47 -23.21 12.53
CA THR A 408 -11.38 -24.45 13.33
C THR A 408 -12.45 -24.51 14.41
N GLU A 409 -12.71 -23.40 15.10
CA GLU A 409 -13.79 -23.29 16.11
C GLU A 409 -15.16 -23.52 15.46
N LEU A 410 -15.41 -22.91 14.30
CA LEU A 410 -16.66 -23.10 13.56
C LEU A 410 -16.84 -24.55 13.10
N ALA A 411 -15.77 -25.22 12.68
CA ALA A 411 -15.82 -26.65 12.32
C ALA A 411 -16.15 -27.51 13.54
N GLN A 412 -15.49 -27.24 14.67
CA GLN A 412 -15.74 -27.94 15.92
C GLN A 412 -17.18 -27.75 16.42
N GLU A 413 -17.73 -26.54 16.33
CA GLU A 413 -19.11 -26.26 16.72
C GLU A 413 -20.13 -26.99 15.82
N LYS A 414 -19.84 -27.06 14.52
CA LYS A 414 -20.67 -27.83 13.57
C LYS A 414 -20.64 -29.33 13.89
N ASP A 415 -19.47 -29.88 14.18
CA ASP A 415 -19.33 -31.29 14.54
C ASP A 415 -20.03 -31.58 15.87
N SER A 416 -19.90 -30.70 16.86
CA SER A 416 -20.62 -30.80 18.13
C SER A 416 -22.14 -30.77 17.94
N SER A 417 -22.63 -29.82 17.14
CA SER A 417 -24.05 -29.72 16.77
C SER A 417 -24.56 -30.98 16.05
N LEU A 418 -23.74 -31.54 15.15
CA LEU A 418 -24.09 -32.77 14.42
C LEU A 418 -24.19 -33.97 15.36
N VAL A 419 -23.26 -34.09 16.30
CA VAL A 419 -23.28 -35.14 17.34
C VAL A 419 -24.55 -35.00 18.20
N GLN A 420 -24.84 -33.80 18.71
CA GLN A 420 -26.06 -33.54 19.49
C GLN A 420 -27.33 -33.91 18.72
N LEU A 421 -27.44 -33.54 17.44
CA LEU A 421 -28.58 -33.91 16.60
C LEU A 421 -28.68 -35.43 16.41
N SER A 422 -27.54 -36.13 16.27
CA SER A 422 -27.51 -37.58 16.14
C SER A 422 -27.96 -38.27 17.43
N GLU A 423 -27.57 -37.73 18.59
CA GLU A 423 -27.97 -38.19 19.92
C GLU A 423 -29.46 -37.97 20.15
N SER A 424 -29.99 -36.76 19.91
CA SER A 424 -31.42 -36.48 20.01
C SER A 424 -32.25 -37.36 19.06
N ARG A 425 -31.74 -37.66 17.86
CA ARG A 425 -32.41 -38.59 16.92
C ARG A 425 -32.41 -40.02 17.44
N ARG A 426 -31.32 -40.47 18.07
CA ARG A 426 -31.24 -41.78 18.71
C ARG A 426 -32.24 -41.87 19.88
N GLU A 427 -32.25 -40.87 20.76
CA GLU A 427 -33.19 -40.78 21.89
C GLU A 427 -34.64 -40.79 21.40
N LEU A 428 -34.97 -40.03 20.35
CA LEU A 428 -36.29 -40.03 19.74
C LEU A 428 -36.67 -41.42 19.19
N ALA A 429 -35.72 -42.14 18.59
CA ALA A 429 -35.95 -43.49 18.09
C ALA A 429 -36.20 -44.50 19.22
N GLU A 430 -35.45 -44.38 20.32
CA GLU A 430 -35.61 -45.17 21.55
C GLU A 430 -36.97 -44.88 22.23
N LEU A 431 -37.37 -43.62 22.32
CA LEU A 431 -38.68 -43.25 22.85
C LEU A 431 -39.82 -43.76 21.97
N ARG A 432 -39.66 -43.74 20.64
CA ARG A 432 -40.65 -44.31 19.70
C ARG A 432 -40.73 -45.84 19.79
N SER A 433 -39.62 -46.54 20.02
CA SER A 433 -39.67 -48.00 20.24
C SER A 433 -40.33 -48.32 21.58
N ALA A 434 -39.98 -47.59 22.65
CA ALA A 434 -40.61 -47.74 23.96
C ALA A 434 -42.13 -47.49 23.90
N LEU A 435 -42.56 -46.44 23.20
CA LEU A 435 -43.99 -46.15 23.01
C LEU A 435 -44.71 -47.30 22.28
N ARG A 436 -44.09 -47.88 21.23
CA ARG A 436 -44.65 -49.05 20.54
C ARG A 436 -44.78 -50.27 21.45
N VAL A 437 -43.83 -50.50 22.35
CA VAL A 437 -43.91 -51.59 23.32
C VAL A 437 -45.04 -51.34 24.31
N LEU A 438 -45.12 -50.15 24.90
CA LEU A 438 -46.19 -49.78 25.83
C LEU A 438 -47.58 -49.85 25.16
N GLN A 439 -47.67 -49.52 23.88
CA GLN A 439 -48.91 -49.61 23.13
C GLN A 439 -49.36 -51.06 22.91
N LYS A 440 -48.41 -51.97 22.61
CA LYS A 440 -48.70 -53.41 22.57
C LYS A 440 -49.06 -54.00 23.94
N GLU A 441 -48.37 -53.59 25.00
CA GLU A 441 -48.71 -54.00 26.36
C GLU A 441 -50.13 -53.53 26.74
N LYS A 442 -50.52 -52.31 26.33
CA LYS A 442 -51.88 -51.80 26.50
C LYS A 442 -52.91 -52.64 25.73
N GLU A 443 -52.64 -52.96 24.47
CA GLU A 443 -53.51 -53.82 23.65
C GLU A 443 -53.69 -55.20 24.31
N GLN A 444 -52.59 -55.82 24.74
CA GLN A 444 -52.61 -57.10 25.44
C GLN A 444 -53.42 -57.03 26.75
N LEU A 445 -53.23 -55.99 27.57
CA LEU A 445 -54.02 -55.80 28.79
C LEU A 445 -55.51 -55.54 28.49
N GLN A 446 -55.85 -54.94 27.35
CA GLN A 446 -57.24 -54.80 26.91
C GLN A 446 -57.84 -56.14 26.48
N GLU A 447 -57.08 -56.99 25.80
CA GLU A 447 -57.48 -58.36 25.46
C GLU A 447 -57.69 -59.20 26.71
N GLU A 448 -56.73 -59.22 27.64
CA GLU A 448 -56.83 -59.91 28.93
C GLU A 448 -58.03 -59.41 29.75
N LYS A 449 -58.30 -58.10 29.72
CA LYS A 449 -59.49 -57.52 30.36
C LYS A 449 -60.78 -58.02 29.71
N GLN A 450 -60.85 -58.10 28.39
CA GLN A 450 -62.02 -58.58 27.67
C GLN A 450 -62.25 -60.07 27.95
N GLU A 451 -61.19 -60.88 27.96
CA GLU A 451 -61.25 -62.30 28.30
C GLU A 451 -61.77 -62.51 29.72
N ALA A 452 -61.27 -61.73 30.70
CA ALA A 452 -61.79 -61.76 32.07
C ALA A 452 -63.26 -61.29 32.18
N GLU A 453 -63.69 -60.32 31.36
CA GLU A 453 -65.09 -59.88 31.28
C GLU A 453 -66.00 -60.95 30.65
N ASP A 454 -65.50 -61.69 29.67
CA ASP A 454 -66.19 -62.81 29.03
C ASP A 454 -66.28 -64.01 29.99
N GLU A 455 -65.19 -64.37 30.68
CA GLU A 455 -65.18 -65.39 31.74
C GLU A 455 -66.17 -65.04 32.86
N LYS A 456 -66.18 -63.77 33.30
CA LYS A 456 -67.16 -63.26 34.26
C LYS A 456 -68.59 -63.43 33.73
N SER A 457 -68.83 -63.14 32.46
CA SER A 457 -70.14 -63.28 31.83
C SER A 457 -70.60 -64.74 31.74
N VAL A 458 -69.69 -65.67 31.44
CA VAL A 458 -69.93 -67.12 31.46
C VAL A 458 -70.22 -67.62 32.87
N LEU A 459 -69.44 -67.21 33.87
CA LEU A 459 -69.69 -67.54 35.27
C LEU A 459 -71.03 -67.00 35.76
N MET A 460 -71.38 -65.76 35.39
CA MET A 460 -72.68 -65.16 35.70
C MET A 460 -73.83 -65.91 35.02
N ALA A 461 -73.67 -66.39 33.78
CA ALA A 461 -74.64 -67.24 33.11
C ALA A 461 -74.77 -68.61 33.78
N ALA A 462 -73.67 -69.21 34.23
CA ALA A 462 -73.68 -70.46 35.01
C ALA A 462 -74.45 -70.30 36.32
N VAL A 463 -74.24 -69.19 37.05
CA VAL A 463 -75.00 -68.85 38.26
C VAL A 463 -76.49 -68.64 37.97
N GLN A 464 -76.85 -68.07 36.83
CA GLN A 464 -78.26 -67.87 36.43
C GLN A 464 -78.95 -69.16 35.93
N SER A 465 -78.20 -70.16 35.47
CA SER A 465 -78.74 -71.43 34.94
C SER A 465 -79.18 -72.46 36.00
N GLY A 466 -79.04 -72.17 37.29
CA GLY A 466 -79.69 -72.93 38.36
C GLY A 466 -79.21 -74.38 38.55
N GLY A 467 -77.92 -74.66 38.34
CA GLY A 467 -77.30 -75.93 38.75
C GLY A 467 -76.96 -75.94 40.25
N GLU A 468 -77.35 -76.98 40.99
CA GLU A 468 -77.23 -77.13 42.45
C GLU A 468 -75.79 -77.20 43.01
N GLU A 469 -74.76 -76.89 42.22
CA GLU A 469 -73.36 -76.82 42.68
C GLU A 469 -72.84 -75.39 42.95
N ALA A 470 -73.67 -74.35 42.78
CA ALA A 470 -73.27 -72.96 43.05
C ALA A 470 -73.19 -72.58 44.55
N ASN A 471 -73.64 -73.46 45.47
CA ASN A 471 -73.65 -73.20 46.92
C ASN A 471 -72.40 -73.69 47.67
N LEU A 472 -71.37 -74.17 46.97
CA LEU A 472 -70.13 -74.67 47.59
C LEU A 472 -68.86 -73.89 47.22
N LEU A 473 -68.93 -72.79 46.45
CA LEU A 473 -67.74 -72.00 46.06
C LEU A 473 -67.79 -70.51 46.44
N LEU A 474 -68.70 -70.13 47.34
CA LEU A 474 -68.81 -68.75 47.86
C LEU A 474 -67.82 -68.37 48.99
N PRO A 475 -67.05 -69.28 49.63
CA PRO A 475 -65.99 -68.86 50.55
C PRO A 475 -64.62 -68.56 49.91
N GLU A 476 -64.34 -68.95 48.66
CA GLU A 476 -62.98 -68.80 48.09
C GLU A 476 -62.76 -67.53 47.25
N LEU A 477 -63.80 -66.83 46.84
CA LEU A 477 -63.66 -65.54 46.12
C LEU A 477 -63.33 -64.36 47.05
N GLY A 478 -63.53 -64.50 48.38
CA GLY A 478 -63.24 -63.44 49.35
C GLY A 478 -61.75 -63.18 49.61
N ASN A 479 -60.87 -64.15 49.33
CA ASN A 479 -59.42 -64.00 49.54
C ASN A 479 -58.66 -63.52 48.29
N ALA A 480 -59.22 -63.71 47.08
CA ALA A 480 -58.56 -63.28 45.84
C ALA A 480 -58.62 -61.75 45.62
N PHE A 481 -59.62 -61.05 46.16
CA PHE A 481 -59.75 -59.59 46.01
C PHE A 481 -58.80 -58.79 46.90
N TYR A 482 -58.21 -59.38 47.95
CA TYR A 482 -57.27 -58.69 48.84
C TYR A 482 -55.81 -58.72 48.35
N ASP A 483 -55.43 -59.75 47.59
CA ASP A 483 -54.10 -59.84 46.95
C ASP A 483 -54.02 -59.08 45.62
N MET A 484 -55.13 -58.96 44.88
CA MET A 484 -55.17 -58.15 43.66
C MET A 484 -55.19 -56.64 43.97
N ALA A 485 -55.84 -56.20 45.05
CA ALA A 485 -55.83 -54.80 45.49
C ALA A 485 -54.48 -54.32 46.06
N SER A 486 -53.60 -55.25 46.47
CA SER A 486 -52.25 -54.92 46.96
C SER A 486 -51.18 -54.86 45.86
N SER A 487 -51.41 -55.47 44.70
CA SER A 487 -50.45 -55.48 43.58
C SER A 487 -50.63 -54.33 42.58
N THR A 488 -51.81 -53.70 42.51
CA THR A 488 -52.06 -52.57 41.60
C THR A 488 -51.65 -51.19 42.15
N ILE A 489 -51.15 -51.11 43.39
CA ILE A 489 -50.63 -49.85 43.98
C ILE A 489 -49.12 -49.65 43.70
N PHE A 490 -48.44 -50.57 43.00
CA PHE A 490 -46.99 -50.45 42.76
C PHE A 490 -46.57 -50.54 41.27
N ARG A 491 -47.34 -49.95 40.36
CA ARG A 491 -46.89 -49.76 38.96
C ARG A 491 -47.39 -48.48 38.30
N GLY A 492 -47.53 -47.42 39.09
CA GLY A 492 -47.72 -46.05 38.60
C GLY A 492 -46.86 -45.10 39.42
N ALA A 493 -46.02 -44.32 38.73
CA ALA A 493 -45.12 -43.29 39.26
C ALA A 493 -43.77 -43.75 39.84
N GLN A 494 -42.79 -43.94 38.95
CA GLN A 494 -41.43 -43.45 39.22
C GLN A 494 -40.72 -43.02 37.93
N ILE A 495 -41.30 -42.04 37.23
CA ILE A 495 -40.50 -41.09 36.44
C ILE A 495 -40.25 -39.92 37.39
N ALA A 496 -39.21 -40.05 38.22
CA ALA A 496 -38.68 -38.94 38.97
C ALA A 496 -37.88 -38.07 38.00
N LEU A 497 -38.41 -36.88 37.73
CA LEU A 497 -37.72 -35.74 37.16
C LEU A 497 -36.37 -35.56 37.86
N HIS A 498 -35.27 -35.74 37.14
CA HIS A 498 -33.99 -35.17 37.55
C HIS A 498 -34.07 -33.64 37.39
N PRO A 499 -33.69 -32.84 38.41
CA PRO A 499 -33.53 -31.41 38.22
C PRO A 499 -32.35 -31.18 37.27
N LEU A 500 -32.62 -30.52 36.15
CA LEU A 500 -31.58 -29.89 35.33
C LEU A 500 -30.89 -28.82 36.18
N SER A 501 -29.63 -29.09 36.56
CA SER A 501 -28.73 -28.10 37.12
C SER A 501 -28.47 -26.97 36.11
N PRO A 502 -28.23 -25.73 36.59
CA PRO A 502 -28.03 -24.58 35.72
C PRO A 502 -26.65 -24.63 35.05
N ALA A 503 -26.60 -24.07 33.83
CA ALA A 503 -25.39 -23.85 33.05
C ALA A 503 -24.31 -23.04 33.81
N PRO A 504 -23.01 -23.28 33.56
CA PRO A 504 -21.98 -22.39 34.05
C PRO A 504 -21.83 -21.20 33.11
N THR A 505 -22.04 -20.01 33.66
CA THR A 505 -21.55 -18.73 33.13
C THR A 505 -20.03 -18.65 33.26
N PRO A 506 -19.27 -18.15 32.27
CA PRO A 506 -17.93 -17.65 32.53
C PRO A 506 -18.01 -16.18 32.99
N SER A 507 -17.49 -15.91 34.18
CA SER A 507 -17.21 -14.54 34.65
C SER A 507 -15.70 -14.33 34.72
N PRO A 508 -15.21 -13.09 34.54
CA PRO A 508 -13.82 -12.81 34.28
C PRO A 508 -13.03 -12.70 35.59
N THR A 509 -11.78 -13.17 35.64
CA THR A 509 -10.82 -12.52 36.54
C THR A 509 -9.39 -12.60 36.01
N THR A 510 -8.82 -11.42 35.99
CA THR A 510 -7.46 -10.96 35.78
C THR A 510 -6.40 -11.58 36.69
N SER A 511 -5.21 -11.71 36.08
CA SER A 511 -3.85 -11.55 36.61
C SER A 511 -3.31 -12.53 37.66
N GLY A 512 -2.18 -13.15 37.31
CA GLY A 512 -1.27 -13.81 38.23
C GLY A 512 0.02 -14.19 37.53
N PHE A 513 0.94 -13.23 37.44
CA PHE A 513 2.35 -13.40 37.07
C PHE A 513 2.98 -14.56 37.87
N ALA A 514 3.69 -15.46 37.18
CA ALA A 514 4.78 -16.24 37.78
C ALA A 514 5.81 -16.59 36.70
N VAL A 515 7.00 -16.02 36.90
CA VAL A 515 8.23 -16.14 36.11
C VAL A 515 8.95 -17.42 36.53
N GLY A 516 9.47 -18.20 35.56
CA GLY A 516 10.39 -19.30 35.83
C GLY A 516 10.95 -19.93 34.55
N PRO A 517 12.27 -20.14 34.41
CA PRO A 517 12.95 -20.07 33.13
C PRO A 517 13.19 -21.44 32.50
N LEU A 518 13.03 -21.56 31.19
CA LEU A 518 13.57 -22.67 30.41
C LEU A 518 14.25 -22.14 29.14
N SER A 519 15.52 -21.81 29.36
CA SER A 519 16.70 -22.13 28.54
C SER A 519 16.49 -22.48 27.07
N GLU A 520 17.01 -21.55 26.27
CA GLU A 520 17.75 -21.72 25.03
C GLU A 520 18.19 -23.16 24.73
N ALA A 521 17.60 -23.74 23.68
CA ALA A 521 18.28 -24.73 22.85
C ALA A 521 18.69 -24.04 21.55
N SER A 522 19.85 -23.38 21.62
CA SER A 522 20.61 -22.94 20.46
C SER A 522 21.16 -24.16 19.73
N THR A 523 20.50 -24.59 18.65
CA THR A 523 21.17 -25.39 17.61
C THR A 523 21.86 -24.42 16.66
N GLY A 524 23.02 -23.93 17.10
CA GLY A 524 24.00 -23.26 16.25
C GLY A 524 24.57 -24.25 15.23
N GLY A 525 24.07 -24.18 14.00
CA GLY A 525 24.83 -24.48 12.79
C GLY A 525 25.12 -23.16 12.08
N PRO A 526 26.30 -22.96 11.46
CA PRO A 526 26.60 -21.72 10.76
C PRO A 526 25.63 -21.60 9.59
N THR A 527 24.61 -20.76 9.74
CA THR A 527 23.76 -20.35 8.63
C THR A 527 24.65 -19.64 7.63
N THR A 528 24.95 -20.33 6.53
CA THR A 528 25.53 -19.72 5.33
C THR A 528 24.70 -18.49 5.00
N PRO A 529 25.31 -17.31 4.85
CA PRO A 529 24.58 -16.12 4.46
C PRO A 529 23.83 -16.40 3.15
N PRO A 530 22.59 -15.89 2.98
CA PRO A 530 21.79 -16.11 1.77
C PRO A 530 22.35 -15.41 0.52
N TRP A 531 23.59 -14.94 0.59
CA TRP A 531 24.34 -14.31 -0.49
C TRP A 531 25.78 -14.81 -0.51
N LYS A 532 26.36 -14.88 -1.70
CA LYS A 532 27.80 -15.04 -1.93
C LYS A 532 28.41 -13.67 -2.15
N GLU A 533 29.63 -13.45 -1.67
CA GLU A 533 30.34 -12.17 -1.85
C GLU A 533 31.48 -12.33 -2.84
N CYS A 534 31.62 -11.37 -3.77
CA CYS A 534 32.79 -11.28 -4.62
C CYS A 534 34.04 -11.01 -3.76
N PRO A 535 35.11 -11.83 -3.89
CA PRO A 535 36.30 -11.67 -3.06
C PRO A 535 37.06 -10.36 -3.32
N ILE A 536 36.90 -9.76 -4.51
CA ILE A 536 37.63 -8.57 -4.99
C ILE A 536 36.93 -7.27 -4.58
N CYS A 537 35.65 -7.10 -4.95
CA CYS A 537 34.92 -5.84 -4.72
C CYS A 537 33.88 -5.89 -3.59
N LYS A 538 33.66 -7.07 -2.97
CA LYS A 538 32.67 -7.30 -1.89
C LYS A 538 31.20 -7.10 -2.30
N GLU A 539 30.90 -7.07 -3.61
CA GLU A 539 29.52 -7.10 -4.08
C GLU A 539 28.82 -8.42 -3.71
N ARG A 540 27.54 -8.31 -3.36
CA ARG A 540 26.73 -9.41 -2.82
C ARG A 540 25.81 -9.96 -3.90
N PHE A 541 25.86 -11.27 -4.10
CA PHE A 541 25.08 -12.00 -5.10
C PHE A 541 24.12 -12.97 -4.38
N PRO A 542 22.85 -13.07 -4.79
CA PRO A 542 21.89 -14.02 -4.20
C PRO A 542 22.40 -15.47 -4.28
N ALA A 543 22.21 -16.27 -3.23
CA ALA A 543 22.71 -17.65 -3.17
C ALA A 543 22.12 -18.59 -4.25
N GLU A 544 20.91 -18.27 -4.74
CA GLU A 544 20.14 -18.98 -5.77
C GLU A 544 20.51 -18.57 -7.21
N SER A 545 21.46 -17.64 -7.39
CA SER A 545 21.88 -17.20 -8.73
C SER A 545 22.66 -18.32 -9.42
N ASP A 546 22.40 -18.54 -10.71
CA ASP A 546 23.14 -19.46 -11.57
C ASP A 546 24.65 -19.29 -11.30
N LYS A 547 25.35 -20.41 -11.09
CA LYS A 547 26.76 -20.44 -10.67
C LYS A 547 27.66 -19.54 -11.52
N ASP A 548 27.27 -19.30 -12.75
CA ASP A 548 28.00 -18.56 -13.77
C ASP A 548 28.02 -17.04 -13.49
N ALA A 549 27.02 -16.45 -12.83
CA ALA A 549 26.93 -14.99 -12.68
C ALA A 549 27.99 -14.38 -11.73
N LEU A 550 28.39 -15.11 -10.69
CA LEU A 550 29.47 -14.68 -9.79
C LEU A 550 30.84 -14.93 -10.41
N GLU A 551 31.01 -16.05 -11.12
CA GLU A 551 32.26 -16.38 -11.82
C GLU A 551 32.53 -15.38 -12.96
N ASP A 552 31.53 -15.06 -13.78
CA ASP A 552 31.62 -14.04 -14.85
C ASP A 552 31.99 -12.65 -14.29
N HIS A 553 31.42 -12.29 -13.13
CA HIS A 553 31.77 -11.03 -12.47
C HIS A 553 33.22 -11.03 -11.96
N VAL A 554 33.68 -12.14 -11.37
CA VAL A 554 35.06 -12.28 -10.89
C VAL A 554 36.05 -12.26 -12.07
N ASP A 555 35.70 -12.88 -13.19
CA ASP A 555 36.50 -12.86 -14.42
C ASP A 555 36.54 -11.46 -15.06
N GLY A 556 35.48 -10.66 -14.89
CA GLY A 556 35.46 -9.25 -15.27
C GLY A 556 36.55 -8.41 -14.59
N HIS A 557 36.89 -8.71 -13.33
CA HIS A 557 38.01 -8.04 -12.64
C HIS A 557 39.37 -8.42 -13.25
N PHE A 558 39.52 -9.65 -13.73
CA PHE A 558 40.76 -10.09 -14.39
C PHE A 558 40.93 -9.47 -15.78
N PHE A 559 39.84 -9.24 -16.52
CA PHE A 559 39.91 -8.71 -17.88
C PHE A 559 40.18 -7.20 -17.93
N PHE A 560 39.74 -6.42 -16.93
CA PHE A 560 40.00 -4.98 -16.85
C PHE A 560 41.32 -4.60 -16.16
N SER A 561 41.98 -5.51 -15.45
CA SER A 561 43.23 -5.22 -14.72
C SER A 561 44.50 -5.24 -15.59
N THR A 562 44.40 -5.37 -16.92
CA THR A 562 45.57 -5.41 -17.83
C THR A 562 45.89 -4.08 -18.52
N GLN A 563 45.18 -2.99 -18.18
CA GLN A 563 45.54 -1.64 -18.60
C GLN A 563 46.21 -0.85 -17.46
N ASP A 564 47.37 -1.33 -17.01
CA ASP A 564 48.37 -0.47 -16.37
C ASP A 564 49.72 -0.78 -17.02
N PRO A 565 50.41 0.20 -17.62
CA PRO A 565 51.76 0.00 -18.12
C PRO A 565 52.69 -0.13 -16.91
N PHE A 566 53.22 -1.33 -16.71
CA PHE A 566 54.32 -1.58 -15.78
C PHE A 566 55.49 -0.64 -16.09
N THR A 567 55.70 0.36 -15.23
CA THR A 567 56.97 1.09 -15.14
C THR A 567 57.97 0.22 -14.39
N PHE A 568 59.06 -0.13 -15.08
CA PHE A 568 60.23 -0.78 -14.51
C PHE A 568 61.07 0.31 -13.80
N GLU A 569 61.30 0.15 -12.50
CA GLU A 569 62.52 0.63 -11.82
C GLU A 569 63.46 -0.55 -11.58
#